data_AF-A0A9P5SE14-F1
#
_entry.id   AF-A0A9P5SE14-F1
#
_cell.length_a   1.000
_cell.length_b   1.000
_cell.length_c   1.000
_cell.angle_alpha   90.00
_cell.angle_beta   90.00
_cell.angle_gamma   90.00
#
_symmetry.space_group_name_H-M   'P 1'
#
loop_
_entity.id
_entity.type
_entity.pdbx_description
1 polymer ?
#
loop_
_entity_poly.entity_id
_entity_poly.type
_entity_poly.pdbx_seq_one_letter_code
_entity_poly.pdbx_strand_id
1 'polypeptide(L)'
;MFKSLVFLSALASSALAYYQVSVENNYSRNIHLYAQDGTRQCYCLTNTQSAYIRGVNGGNIKLFSSDDCTGSYSTLGSNEEVDKAHWVNSVSFGASGSSKDPNGYCPNWHTAR
;
A
#
# COMPACT_ATOMS: atom_id res chain seq x y z
N MET A 1 3.58 -10.31 56.45
CA MET A 1 4.48 -9.91 55.35
C MET A 1 4.19 -10.78 54.15
N PHE A 2 3.23 -10.41 53.30
CA PHE A 2 3.00 -11.08 52.02
C PHE A 2 3.35 -10.10 50.90
N LYS A 3 4.57 -10.23 50.39
CA LYS A 3 5.05 -9.55 49.19
C LYS A 3 4.39 -10.25 47.99
N SER A 4 3.19 -9.80 47.60
CA SER A 4 2.58 -10.26 46.35
C SER A 4 3.32 -9.63 45.17
N LEU A 5 4.11 -10.47 44.49
CA LEU A 5 4.70 -10.21 43.19
C LEU A 5 3.62 -9.90 42.17
N VAL A 6 3.61 -8.66 41.69
CA VAL A 6 2.88 -8.27 40.49
C VAL A 6 3.63 -8.86 39.29
N PHE A 7 3.19 -10.01 38.81
CA PHE A 7 3.62 -10.56 37.52
C PHE A 7 2.88 -9.80 36.42
N LEU A 8 3.51 -8.76 35.89
CA LEU A 8 3.06 -8.06 34.70
C LEU A 8 3.55 -8.85 33.47
N SER A 9 2.77 -9.85 33.04
CA SER A 9 3.01 -10.55 31.78
C SER A 9 2.67 -9.61 30.63
N ALA A 10 3.68 -8.90 30.13
CA ALA A 10 3.60 -8.15 28.90
C ALA A 10 3.37 -9.13 27.74
N LEU A 11 2.12 -9.23 27.29
CA LEU A 11 1.82 -9.76 25.96
C LEU A 11 2.39 -8.77 24.95
N ALA A 12 3.63 -9.00 24.53
CA ALA A 12 4.14 -8.45 23.30
C ALA A 12 3.37 -9.10 22.15
N SER A 13 2.18 -8.59 21.86
CA SER A 13 1.50 -8.86 20.61
C SER A 13 2.38 -8.28 19.51
N SER A 14 3.21 -9.12 18.88
CA SER A 14 3.86 -8.77 17.62
C SER A 14 2.76 -8.69 16.56
N ALA A 15 2.10 -7.54 16.49
CA ALA A 15 1.24 -7.19 15.38
C ALA A 15 2.09 -7.26 14.11
N LEU A 16 1.76 -8.19 13.21
CA LEU A 16 2.35 -8.23 11.88
C LEU A 16 2.04 -6.89 11.20
N ALA A 17 3.04 -6.02 11.09
CA ALA A 17 2.88 -4.70 10.51
C ALA A 17 2.82 -4.84 8.98
N TYR A 18 1.63 -4.68 8.39
CA TYR A 18 1.51 -4.65 6.93
C TYR A 18 1.59 -3.20 6.44
N TYR A 19 2.21 -3.02 5.28
CA TYR A 19 2.07 -1.77 4.55
C TYR A 19 0.76 -1.76 3.79
N GLN A 20 0.10 -0.60 3.73
CA GLN A 20 -1.20 -0.48 3.11
C GLN A 20 -1.35 0.81 2.31
N VAL A 21 -1.90 0.66 1.10
CA VAL A 21 -2.39 1.74 0.25
C VAL A 21 -3.87 1.47 -0.06
N SER A 22 -4.67 2.52 -0.05
CA SER A 22 -6.07 2.49 -0.46
C SER A 22 -6.21 3.17 -1.81
N VAL A 23 -7.00 2.56 -2.71
CA VAL A 23 -7.32 3.11 -4.03
C VAL A 23 -8.83 3.20 -4.14
N GLU A 24 -9.33 4.37 -4.50
CA GLU A 24 -10.76 4.64 -4.67
C GLU A 24 -11.06 5.11 -6.09
N ASN A 25 -12.17 4.66 -6.66
CA ASN A 25 -12.65 5.14 -7.96
C ASN A 25 -13.69 6.27 -7.84
N ASN A 26 -14.12 6.83 -8.98
CA ASN A 26 -15.13 7.90 -9.02
C ASN A 26 -16.52 7.48 -8.52
N TYR A 27 -16.75 6.20 -8.28
CA TYR A 27 -17.99 5.63 -7.75
C TYR A 27 -17.88 5.30 -6.26
N SER A 28 -16.86 5.82 -5.58
CA SER A 28 -16.54 5.56 -4.17
C SER A 28 -16.37 4.07 -3.83
N ARG A 29 -15.97 3.26 -4.82
CA ARG A 29 -15.51 1.89 -4.55
C ARG A 29 -14.06 1.96 -4.11
N ASN A 30 -13.76 1.32 -2.98
CA ASN A 30 -12.45 1.33 -2.37
C ASN A 30 -11.86 -0.08 -2.36
N ILE A 31 -10.56 -0.16 -2.66
CA ILE A 31 -9.76 -1.38 -2.49
C ILE A 31 -8.54 -1.07 -1.64
N HIS A 32 -8.07 -2.09 -0.93
CA HIS A 32 -6.86 -2.03 -0.12
C HIS A 32 -5.83 -2.97 -0.70
N LEU A 33 -4.66 -2.41 -1.02
CA LEU A 33 -3.49 -3.14 -1.45
C LEU A 33 -2.56 -3.28 -0.25
N TYR A 34 -1.95 -4.45 -0.13
CA TYR A 34 -1.12 -4.80 1.01
C TYR A 34 0.26 -5.26 0.56
N ALA A 35 1.30 -4.77 1.21
CA ALA A 35 2.63 -5.35 1.09
C ALA A 35 3.05 -5.91 2.44
N GLN A 36 3.68 -7.09 2.42
CA GLN A 36 4.20 -7.72 3.62
C GLN A 36 5.34 -6.86 4.21
N ASP A 37 5.49 -6.88 5.53
CA ASP A 37 6.58 -6.19 6.20
C ASP A 37 7.95 -6.56 5.62
N GLY A 38 8.86 -5.59 5.56
CA GLY A 38 10.19 -5.76 4.98
C GLY A 38 10.21 -5.99 3.46
N THR A 39 9.06 -6.04 2.80
CA THR A 39 8.97 -6.17 1.34
C THR A 39 8.50 -4.88 0.68
N ARG A 40 8.85 -4.73 -0.59
CA ARG A 40 8.31 -3.68 -1.45
C ARG A 40 7.60 -4.33 -2.63
N GLN A 41 6.34 -3.98 -2.86
CA GLN A 41 5.53 -4.57 -3.92
C GLN A 41 5.12 -3.50 -4.93
N CYS A 42 5.04 -3.92 -6.19
CA CYS A 42 4.44 -3.14 -7.26
C CYS A 42 3.07 -3.71 -7.59
N TYR A 43 2.09 -2.83 -7.74
CA TYR A 43 0.75 -3.15 -8.20
C TYR A 43 0.45 -2.36 -9.47
N CYS A 44 0.04 -3.06 -10.52
CA CYS A 44 -0.47 -2.43 -11.72
C CYS A 44 -1.90 -1.92 -11.48
N LEU A 45 -2.15 -0.65 -11.80
CA LEU A 45 -3.41 0.06 -11.66
C LEU A 45 -4.00 0.50 -13.00
N THR A 46 -3.35 0.27 -14.14
CA THR A 46 -3.80 0.72 -15.47
C THR A 46 -5.27 0.40 -15.77
N ASN A 47 -5.72 -0.81 -15.42
CA ASN A 47 -7.10 -1.25 -15.61
C ASN A 47 -8.02 -0.94 -14.41
N THR A 48 -7.48 -0.26 -13.41
CA THR A 48 -8.15 0.14 -12.18
C THR A 48 -8.39 1.65 -12.22
N GLN A 49 -9.65 2.04 -12.34
CA GLN A 49 -10.02 3.45 -12.31
C GLN A 49 -9.65 4.06 -10.94
N SER A 50 -8.53 4.76 -10.88
CA SER A 50 -8.00 5.35 -9.64
C SER A 50 -8.33 6.83 -9.62
N ALA A 51 -9.32 7.24 -8.83
CA ALA A 51 -9.67 8.64 -8.61
C ALA A 51 -8.88 9.24 -7.45
N TYR A 52 -8.74 8.46 -6.37
CA TYR A 52 -7.98 8.82 -5.18
C TYR A 52 -7.04 7.67 -4.81
N ILE A 53 -5.84 8.02 -4.38
CA ILE A 53 -4.90 7.07 -3.78
C ILE A 53 -4.45 7.62 -2.43
N ARG A 54 -4.63 6.83 -1.38
CA ARG A 54 -4.27 7.20 -0.03
C ARG A 54 -3.22 6.25 0.53
N GLY A 55 -2.11 6.80 1.00
CA GLY A 55 -1.16 6.07 1.81
C GLY A 55 -1.74 5.89 3.20
N VAL A 56 -2.09 4.67 3.62
CA VAL A 56 -2.62 4.45 4.98
C VAL A 56 -1.44 4.26 5.94
N ASN A 57 -0.65 3.24 5.67
CA ASN A 57 0.63 2.96 6.31
C ASN A 57 1.56 2.39 5.24
N GLY A 58 1.73 3.09 4.12
CA GLY A 58 2.34 2.53 2.92
C GLY A 58 3.88 2.53 2.91
N GLY A 59 4.51 2.97 4.01
CA GLY A 59 5.96 3.11 4.08
C GLY A 59 6.45 4.11 3.04
N ASN A 60 7.30 3.66 2.12
CA ASN A 60 7.78 4.47 1.01
C ASN A 60 6.90 4.22 -0.23
N ILE A 61 5.96 5.13 -0.52
CA ILE A 61 5.00 5.00 -1.63
C ILE A 61 5.48 5.79 -2.83
N LYS A 62 5.48 5.16 -4.00
CA LYS A 62 5.82 5.75 -5.31
C LYS A 62 4.70 5.47 -6.30
N LEU A 63 4.28 6.50 -7.01
CA LEU A 63 3.21 6.50 -8.00
C LEU A 63 3.81 6.73 -9.38
N PHE A 64 3.48 5.86 -10.33
CA PHE A 64 4.07 5.86 -11.66
C PHE A 64 2.98 5.99 -12.73
N SER A 65 3.35 6.62 -13.84
CA SER A 65 2.55 6.60 -15.08
C SER A 65 2.86 5.38 -15.95
N SER A 66 3.89 4.58 -15.63
CA SER A 66 4.07 3.25 -16.21
C SER A 66 3.24 2.21 -15.46
N ASP A 67 3.04 1.04 -16.05
CA ASP A 67 2.27 -0.08 -15.48
C ASP A 67 3.11 -1.08 -14.68
N ASP A 68 4.43 -0.88 -14.66
CA ASP A 68 5.44 -1.81 -14.15
C ASP A 68 6.28 -1.28 -12.97
N CYS A 69 5.94 -0.10 -12.43
CA CYS A 69 6.71 0.64 -11.42
C CYS A 69 8.15 1.00 -11.84
N THR A 70 8.36 1.30 -13.12
CA THR A 70 9.64 1.81 -13.64
C THR A 70 9.54 3.28 -14.08
N GLY A 71 10.70 3.92 -14.31
CA GLY A 71 10.76 5.30 -14.76
C GLY A 71 10.51 6.34 -13.66
N SER A 72 10.02 7.51 -14.06
CA SER A 72 9.77 8.64 -13.15
C SER A 72 8.55 8.40 -12.28
N TYR A 73 8.62 8.89 -11.04
CA TYR A 73 7.55 8.72 -10.06
C TYR A 73 7.32 9.98 -9.23
N SER A 74 6.10 10.08 -8.72
CA SER A 74 5.78 10.96 -7.59
C SER A 74 5.77 10.16 -6.30
N THR A 75 6.18 10.78 -5.20
CA THR A 75 6.11 10.17 -3.87
C THR A 75 4.81 10.55 -3.17
N LEU A 76 4.26 9.64 -2.38
CA LEU A 76 3.12 9.90 -1.49
C LEU A 76 3.51 9.56 -0.06
N GLY A 77 3.24 10.44 0.89
CA GLY A 77 3.48 10.19 2.30
C GLY A 77 2.52 9.17 2.90
N SER A 78 2.88 8.63 4.06
CA SER A 78 1.93 7.87 4.87
C SER A 78 0.91 8.81 5.49
N ASN A 79 -0.37 8.42 5.48
CA ASN A 79 -1.56 9.23 5.79
C ASN A 79 -1.84 10.39 4.84
N GLU A 80 -1.08 10.52 3.76
CA GLU A 80 -1.35 11.49 2.69
C GLU A 80 -2.23 10.89 1.60
N GLU A 81 -2.85 11.78 0.82
CA GLU A 81 -3.72 11.43 -0.29
C GLU A 81 -3.35 12.25 -1.52
N VAL A 82 -3.49 11.61 -2.68
CA VAL A 82 -3.49 12.28 -3.98
C VAL A 82 -4.87 12.16 -4.60
N ASP A 83 -5.42 13.28 -5.05
CA ASP A 83 -6.66 13.36 -5.81
C ASP A 83 -6.36 13.29 -7.32
N LYS A 84 -7.41 13.06 -8.12
CA LYS A 84 -7.32 12.99 -9.59
C LYS A 84 -6.23 12.02 -10.06
N ALA A 85 -6.10 10.90 -9.36
CA ALA A 85 -5.04 9.91 -9.54
C ALA A 85 -5.17 9.05 -10.83
N HIS A 86 -5.95 9.52 -11.81
CA HIS A 86 -6.23 8.80 -13.07
C HIS A 86 -4.99 8.60 -13.94
N TRP A 87 -3.94 9.39 -13.70
CA TRP A 87 -2.66 9.28 -14.38
C TRP A 87 -1.78 8.16 -13.82
N VAL A 88 -2.12 7.59 -12.66
CA VAL A 88 -1.33 6.56 -11.99
C VAL A 88 -1.69 5.19 -12.56
N ASN A 89 -0.72 4.58 -13.25
CA ASN A 89 -0.85 3.26 -13.87
C ASN A 89 -0.20 2.16 -13.04
N SER A 90 0.68 2.48 -12.09
CA SER A 90 1.14 1.53 -11.08
C SER A 90 1.59 2.22 -9.79
N VAL A 91 1.55 1.46 -8.70
CA VAL A 91 1.98 1.92 -7.37
C VAL A 91 2.98 0.94 -6.77
N SER A 92 4.12 1.47 -6.31
CA SER A 92 5.13 0.71 -5.57
C SER A 92 5.17 1.20 -4.14
N PHE A 93 4.92 0.31 -3.17
CA PHE A 93 4.91 0.70 -1.75
C PHE A 93 5.48 -0.40 -0.85
N GLY A 94 5.80 -0.02 0.38
CA GLY A 94 6.41 -0.87 1.39
C GLY A 94 7.79 -0.39 1.84
N ALA A 95 8.67 -1.34 2.15
CA ALA A 95 10.03 -1.07 2.58
C ALA A 95 10.84 -0.29 1.52
N SER A 96 11.95 0.31 1.94
CA SER A 96 12.91 0.94 1.03
C SER A 96 13.54 -0.11 0.10
N GLY A 97 13.83 0.28 -1.15
CA GLY A 97 14.48 -0.59 -2.13
C GLY A 97 13.68 -0.70 -3.43
N SER A 98 13.98 -1.74 -4.21
CA SER A 98 13.28 -2.03 -5.47
C SER A 98 12.09 -2.97 -5.23
N SER A 99 10.99 -2.74 -5.92
CA SER A 99 9.88 -3.70 -6.01
C SER A 99 10.09 -4.63 -7.20
N LYS A 100 9.44 -5.80 -7.17
CA LYS A 100 9.30 -6.65 -8.35
C LYS A 100 8.15 -6.13 -9.22
N ASP A 101 8.35 -6.14 -10.53
CA ASP A 101 7.34 -5.89 -11.56
C ASP A 101 6.14 -6.84 -11.38
N PRO A 102 4.89 -6.39 -11.68
CA PRO A 102 3.69 -7.21 -11.64
C PRO A 102 3.65 -8.36 -12.68
N ASN A 103 4.68 -8.54 -13.50
CA ASN A 103 4.82 -9.47 -14.62
C ASN A 103 3.66 -9.36 -15.63
N GLY A 104 3.28 -8.12 -15.96
CA GLY A 104 2.15 -7.84 -16.87
C GLY A 104 0.76 -8.15 -16.29
N TYR A 105 0.65 -8.53 -15.00
CA TYR A 105 -0.64 -8.77 -14.36
C TYR A 105 -1.28 -7.44 -13.93
N CYS A 106 -2.28 -7.01 -14.70
CA CYS A 106 -3.00 -5.76 -14.51
C CYS A 106 -4.51 -5.99 -14.37
N PRO A 107 -5.00 -6.47 -13.22
CA PRO A 107 -6.44 -6.67 -13.02
C PRO A 107 -7.16 -5.33 -12.83
N ASN A 108 -8.48 -5.36 -12.96
CA ASN A 108 -9.32 -4.31 -12.39
C ASN A 108 -9.59 -4.66 -10.91
N TRP A 109 -8.85 -4.04 -10.01
CA TRP A 109 -8.89 -4.34 -8.57
C TRP A 109 -10.29 -4.12 -7.96
N HIS A 110 -11.11 -3.22 -8.52
CA HIS A 110 -12.48 -2.99 -8.05
C HIS A 110 -13.47 -4.11 -8.39
N THR A 111 -13.06 -5.07 -9.24
CA THR A 111 -13.88 -6.19 -9.70
C THR A 111 -13.28 -7.56 -9.38
N ALA A 112 -11.99 -7.61 -9.01
CA ALA A 112 -11.34 -8.83 -8.55
C ALA A 112 -11.90 -9.20 -7.17
N ARG A 113 -12.89 -10.09 -7.13
CA ARG A 113 -13.39 -10.79 -5.93
C ARG A 113 -13.34 -12.28 -6.18
#